data_AF-A0A673FWV9-F1
#
_entry.id   AF-A0A673FWV9-F1
#
_cell.length_a   1.000
_cell.length_b   1.000
_cell.length_c   1.000
_cell.angle_alpha   90.00
_cell.angle_beta   90.00
_cell.angle_gamma   90.00
#
_symmetry.space_group_name_H-M   'P 1'
#
loop_
_entity.id
_entity.type
_entity.pdbx_description
1 polymer ?
#
loop_
_entity_poly.entity_id
_entity_poly.type
_entity_poly.pdbx_seq_one_letter_code
_entity_poly.pdbx_strand_id
1 'polypeptide(L)'
;MSLFTFRFCPPFFFKIRLLKDNDSTLKPTFIVKPDSGSQGDGIYLIRDPADLRVISGSQIKQAVVQEYIQKPLLIDKLKFDIRLYVLVRSLEPLEIYIAKEGLSRFCTEPYQEPSQKNLSHVFMHLTNYSLNVHSGNFVHSDSCSTGSKRTFSSVLYRLASKGVDIKKVWSDIIALVIKTVIALVPELKVYYQADIPLGKPGPTCFQVYLCSISVMLRNQYLKNVLWQY
;
A
#
# COMPACT_ATOMS: atom_id res chain seq x y z
N MET A 1 1.41 -16.03 21.77
CA MET A 1 0.73 -15.90 20.46
C MET A 1 1.58 -14.96 19.61
N SER A 2 2.58 -15.48 18.90
CA SER A 2 3.47 -14.67 18.05
C SER A 2 2.74 -14.32 16.76
N LEU A 3 2.38 -13.05 16.59
CA LEU A 3 2.00 -12.53 15.28
C LEU A 3 3.24 -12.57 14.38
N PHE A 4 3.31 -13.56 13.48
CA PHE A 4 4.28 -13.55 12.40
C PHE A 4 3.91 -12.43 11.43
N THR A 5 4.66 -11.33 11.49
CA THR A 5 4.58 -10.27 10.50
C THR A 5 5.24 -10.79 9.22
N PHE A 6 4.44 -11.18 8.22
CA PHE A 6 4.96 -11.50 6.89
C PHE A 6 5.47 -10.21 6.23
N ARG A 7 6.77 -9.93 6.40
CA ARG A 7 7.48 -8.91 5.60
C ARG A 7 7.81 -9.51 4.25
N PHE A 8 6.88 -9.42 3.31
CA PHE A 8 7.15 -9.74 1.91
C PHE A 8 7.40 -8.48 1.10
N CYS A 9 8.68 -8.26 0.79
CA CYS A 9 9.09 -7.58 -0.43
C CYS A 9 9.35 -8.71 -1.44
N PRO A 10 8.51 -8.92 -2.46
CA PRO A 10 8.86 -9.90 -3.49
C PRO A 10 10.25 -9.55 -4.04
N PRO A 11 11.11 -10.53 -4.39
CA PRO A 11 12.41 -10.26 -5.00
C PRO A 11 12.22 -9.78 -6.45
N PHE A 12 11.46 -8.71 -6.65
CA PHE A 12 11.63 -7.88 -7.82
C PHE A 12 12.90 -7.06 -7.57
N PHE A 13 14.03 -7.68 -7.91
CA PHE A 13 15.30 -6.98 -8.11
C PHE A 13 15.11 -6.05 -9.32
N PHE A 14 14.42 -4.93 -9.12
CA PHE A 14 14.35 -3.86 -10.11
C PHE A 14 15.65 -3.08 -9.98
N LYS A 15 16.68 -3.55 -10.70
CA LYS A 15 17.78 -2.69 -11.12
C LYS A 15 17.11 -1.46 -11.73
N ILE A 16 17.37 -0.27 -11.19
CA ILE A 16 16.85 0.99 -11.73
C ILE A 16 17.34 1.09 -13.17
N ARG A 17 16.57 0.55 -14.11
CA ARG A 17 16.76 0.82 -15.52
C ARG A 17 16.17 2.21 -15.68
N LEU A 18 17.04 3.21 -15.59
CA LEU A 18 16.77 4.56 -16.06
C LEU A 18 16.45 4.43 -17.56
N LEU A 19 15.23 4.03 -17.88
CA LEU A 19 14.66 4.28 -19.19
C LEU A 19 14.53 5.78 -19.27
N LYS A 20 15.52 6.35 -19.94
CA LYS A 20 15.58 7.75 -20.34
C LYS A 20 14.48 7.93 -21.39
N ASP A 21 13.22 7.92 -20.95
CA ASP A 21 12.13 8.38 -21.81
C ASP A 21 12.33 9.87 -22.00
N ASN A 22 12.48 10.23 -23.27
CA ASN A 22 13.00 11.50 -23.76
C ASN A 22 11.96 12.63 -23.68
N ASP A 23 10.99 12.55 -22.76
CA ASP A 23 10.01 13.60 -22.53
C ASP A 23 10.54 14.57 -21.47
N SER A 24 11.23 15.60 -21.95
CA SER A 24 11.98 16.60 -21.18
C SER A 24 11.12 17.51 -20.30
N THR A 25 9.80 17.30 -20.22
CA THR A 25 8.87 18.21 -19.57
C THR A 25 8.42 17.78 -18.16
N LEU A 26 8.49 16.50 -17.79
CA LEU A 26 8.03 16.01 -16.48
C LEU A 26 9.09 15.16 -15.77
N LYS A 27 9.81 15.76 -14.82
CA LYS A 27 10.70 15.01 -13.92
C LYS A 27 9.88 14.09 -13.01
N PRO A 28 10.05 12.76 -13.06
CA PRO A 28 9.31 11.83 -12.21
C PRO A 28 9.63 12.06 -10.74
N THR A 29 8.62 11.89 -9.87
CA THR A 29 8.78 11.86 -8.42
C THR A 29 8.84 10.42 -7.95
N PHE A 30 9.72 10.12 -7.01
CA PHE A 30 9.85 8.81 -6.39
C PHE A 30 9.55 8.90 -4.89
N ILE A 31 9.08 7.78 -4.34
CA ILE A 31 8.94 7.56 -2.90
C ILE A 31 9.97 6.52 -2.47
N VAL A 32 10.73 6.86 -1.44
CA VAL A 32 11.78 6.00 -0.87
C VAL A 32 11.26 5.42 0.43
N LYS A 33 11.36 4.11 0.58
CA LYS A 33 10.85 3.35 1.73
C LYS A 33 12.01 2.52 2.32
N PRO A 34 12.59 2.93 3.46
CA PRO A 34 13.71 2.21 4.08
C PRO A 34 13.29 0.87 4.66
N ASP A 35 14.11 -0.18 4.49
CA ASP A 35 13.78 -1.55 4.92
C ASP A 35 13.68 -1.72 6.45
N SER A 36 14.34 -0.85 7.22
CA SER A 36 14.25 -0.82 8.69
C SER A 36 13.08 0.00 9.23
N GLY A 37 12.29 0.64 8.36
CA GLY A 37 11.17 1.48 8.76
C GLY A 37 9.93 0.65 9.12
N SER A 38 9.09 1.22 9.99
CA SER A 38 7.70 0.80 10.22
C SER A 38 6.85 2.06 10.35
N GLN A 39 5.53 1.96 10.20
CA GLN A 39 4.60 3.06 10.49
C GLN A 39 4.82 4.35 9.66
N GLY A 40 5.51 4.26 8.53
CA GLY A 40 5.85 5.42 7.70
C GLY A 40 7.10 6.17 8.14
N ASP A 41 7.83 5.66 9.13
CA ASP A 41 9.10 6.23 9.57
C ASP A 41 10.16 6.15 8.47
N GLY A 42 10.87 7.26 8.26
CA GLY A 42 11.89 7.40 7.23
C GLY A 42 11.39 7.37 5.78
N ILE A 43 10.08 7.43 5.52
CA ILE A 43 9.55 7.55 4.15
C ILE A 43 9.66 9.00 3.67
N TYR A 44 10.27 9.20 2.51
CA TYR A 44 10.40 10.53 1.90
C TYR A 44 10.22 10.49 0.38
N LEU A 45 9.95 11.66 -0.21
CA LEU A 45 9.86 11.84 -1.65
C LEU A 45 11.13 12.48 -2.19
N ILE A 46 11.54 12.05 -3.39
CA ILE A 46 12.66 12.63 -4.13
C ILE A 46 12.26 12.92 -5.57
N ARG A 47 12.92 13.90 -6.19
CA ARG A 47 12.84 14.16 -7.63
C ARG A 47 14.21 14.12 -8.31
N ASP A 48 15.29 14.27 -7.54
CA ASP A 48 16.65 14.06 -8.01
C ASP A 48 17.25 12.81 -7.34
N PRO A 49 17.75 11.83 -8.10
CA PRO A 49 18.49 10.72 -7.52
C PRO A 49 19.70 11.14 -6.68
N ALA A 50 20.26 12.34 -6.89
CA ALA A 50 21.32 12.89 -6.04
C ALA A 50 20.87 13.09 -4.58
N ASP A 51 19.58 13.35 -4.35
CA ASP A 51 19.01 13.53 -3.01
C ASP A 51 19.18 12.26 -2.15
N LEU A 52 19.20 11.07 -2.75
CA LEU A 52 19.42 9.80 -2.05
C LEU A 52 20.77 9.76 -1.32
N ARG A 53 21.82 10.31 -1.94
CA ARG A 53 23.18 10.32 -1.38
C ARG A 53 23.30 11.31 -0.23
N VAL A 54 22.58 12.42 -0.31
CA VAL A 54 22.56 13.46 0.73
C VAL A 54 21.79 12.97 1.95
N ILE A 55 20.65 12.30 1.76
CA ILE A 55 19.76 11.87 2.84
C ILE A 55 20.28 10.61 3.55
N SER A 56 20.97 9.71 2.84
CA SER A 56 21.45 8.43 3.41
C SER A 56 22.87 8.49 3.99
N GLY A 57 23.61 9.59 3.78
CA GLY A 57 25.03 9.67 4.16
C GLY A 57 25.89 8.58 3.49
N SER A 58 26.99 8.20 4.13
CA SER A 58 27.93 7.16 3.66
C SER A 58 27.45 5.71 3.89
N GLN A 59 26.30 5.50 4.53
CA GLN A 59 25.68 4.18 4.69
C GLN A 59 24.32 4.14 4.00
N ILE A 60 24.29 3.62 2.78
CA ILE A 60 23.04 3.35 2.06
C ILE A 60 22.30 2.24 2.81
N LYS A 61 21.33 2.61 3.66
CA LYS A 61 20.37 1.66 4.19
C LYS A 61 19.59 1.06 3.02
N GLN A 62 19.37 -0.25 3.05
CA GLN A 62 18.54 -0.90 2.02
C GLN A 62 17.15 -0.26 2.01
N ALA A 63 16.66 0.05 0.81
CA ALA A 63 15.41 0.76 0.62
C ALA A 63 14.77 0.40 -0.72
N VAL A 64 13.44 0.45 -0.76
CA VAL A 64 12.68 0.36 -2.00
C VAL A 64 12.42 1.76 -2.52
N VAL A 65 12.90 2.03 -3.74
CA VAL A 65 12.56 3.24 -4.50
C VAL A 65 11.44 2.91 -5.48
N GLN A 66 10.32 3.60 -5.36
CA GLN A 66 9.13 3.37 -6.16
C GLN A 66 8.68 4.67 -6.82
N GLU A 67 8.21 4.61 -8.07
CA GLU A 67 7.57 5.74 -8.73
C GLU A 67 6.35 6.22 -7.91
N TYR A 68 6.32 7.50 -7.56
CA TYR A 68 5.22 8.08 -6.81
C TYR A 68 4.01 8.33 -7.72
N ILE A 69 2.82 7.95 -7.26
CA ILE A 69 1.58 8.21 -7.98
C ILE A 69 1.21 9.69 -7.77
N GLN A 70 1.50 10.50 -8.79
CA GLN A 70 1.31 11.96 -8.76
C GLN A 70 -0.16 12.40 -8.89
N LYS A 71 -1.02 11.55 -9.44
CA LYS A 71 -2.45 11.85 -9.66
C LYS A 71 -3.35 10.80 -9.01
N PRO A 72 -3.34 10.68 -7.66
CA PRO A 72 -4.22 9.77 -6.95
C PRO A 72 -5.68 10.26 -7.04
N LEU A 73 -6.62 9.34 -6.87
CA LEU A 73 -8.01 9.70 -6.66
C LEU A 73 -8.16 10.41 -5.31
N LEU A 74 -8.97 11.46 -5.28
CA LEU A 74 -9.16 12.30 -4.10
C LEU A 74 -10.63 12.31 -3.67
N ILE A 75 -10.85 12.30 -2.36
CA ILE A 75 -12.15 12.60 -1.74
C ILE A 75 -11.93 13.81 -0.85
N ASP A 76 -12.79 14.82 -1.01
CA ASP A 76 -12.71 16.10 -0.29
C ASP A 76 -11.31 16.76 -0.38
N LYS A 77 -10.65 16.62 -1.56
CA LYS A 77 -9.26 17.06 -1.86
C LYS A 77 -8.17 16.34 -1.07
N LEU A 78 -8.50 15.33 -0.28
CA LEU A 78 -7.54 14.56 0.51
C LEU A 78 -7.14 13.28 -0.23
N LYS A 79 -5.85 12.97 -0.16
CA LYS A 79 -5.31 11.68 -0.59
C LYS A 79 -5.69 10.61 0.42
N PHE A 80 -5.99 9.40 -0.06
CA PHE A 80 -6.31 8.26 0.79
C PHE A 80 -5.77 6.95 0.23
N ASP A 81 -5.62 5.97 1.11
CA ASP A 81 -5.38 4.58 0.74
C ASP A 81 -6.48 3.68 1.33
N ILE A 82 -6.70 2.53 0.70
CA ILE A 82 -7.69 1.55 1.13
C ILE A 82 -6.95 0.35 1.69
N ARG A 83 -7.23 0.03 2.95
CA ARG A 83 -6.84 -1.21 3.62
C ARG A 83 -7.91 -2.28 3.43
N LEU A 84 -7.57 -3.33 2.72
CA LEU A 84 -8.40 -4.52 2.57
C LEU A 84 -7.93 -5.63 3.52
N TYR A 85 -8.88 -6.43 3.99
CA TYR A 85 -8.62 -7.64 4.76
C TYR A 85 -8.83 -8.86 3.87
N VAL A 86 -7.75 -9.60 3.65
CA VAL A 86 -7.76 -10.83 2.84
C VAL A 86 -7.40 -12.00 3.75
N LEU A 87 -8.15 -13.10 3.60
CA LEU A 87 -7.91 -14.38 4.25
C LEU A 87 -7.52 -15.41 3.19
N VAL A 88 -6.33 -15.98 3.31
CA VAL A 88 -5.96 -17.21 2.59
C VAL A 88 -6.22 -18.38 3.52
N ARG A 89 -7.23 -19.21 3.21
CA ARG A 89 -7.68 -20.31 4.07
C ARG A 89 -6.94 -21.61 3.77
N SER A 90 -6.64 -21.86 2.50
CA SER A 90 -5.94 -23.05 2.04
C SER A 90 -5.07 -22.70 0.84
N LEU A 91 -3.93 -23.39 0.69
CA LEU A 91 -3.04 -23.31 -0.48
C LEU A 91 -3.30 -24.46 -1.46
N GLU A 92 -4.01 -25.50 -1.04
CA GLU A 92 -4.27 -26.73 -1.80
C GLU A 92 -5.57 -27.40 -1.32
N PRO A 93 -6.72 -27.18 -1.99
CA PRO A 93 -6.92 -26.22 -3.08
C PRO A 93 -6.76 -24.76 -2.60
N LEU A 94 -6.36 -23.85 -3.50
CA LEU A 94 -6.19 -22.43 -3.14
C LEU A 94 -7.54 -21.79 -2.82
N GLU A 95 -7.73 -21.33 -1.58
CA GLU A 95 -8.94 -20.66 -1.11
C GLU A 95 -8.63 -19.26 -0.58
N ILE A 96 -9.20 -18.23 -1.21
CA ILE A 96 -8.99 -16.81 -0.88
C ILE A 96 -10.35 -16.15 -0.62
N TYR A 97 -10.46 -15.45 0.51
CA TYR A 97 -11.63 -14.66 0.90
C TYR A 97 -11.22 -13.21 1.08
N ILE A 98 -12.00 -12.29 0.52
CA ILE A 98 -11.81 -10.85 0.69
C ILE A 98 -12.98 -10.34 1.54
N ALA A 99 -12.67 -9.66 2.65
CA ALA A 99 -13.71 -9.06 3.47
C ALA A 99 -14.50 -8.02 2.65
N LYS A 100 -15.83 -8.02 2.83
CA LYS A 100 -16.71 -7.02 2.17
C LYS A 100 -16.38 -5.60 2.62
N GLU A 101 -15.84 -5.45 3.83
CA GLU A 101 -15.43 -4.17 4.39
C GLU A 101 -13.92 -4.02 4.51
N GLY A 102 -13.49 -2.76 4.59
CA GLY A 102 -12.10 -2.35 4.71
C GLY A 102 -12.00 -0.97 5.37
N LEU A 103 -10.77 -0.50 5.59
CA LEU A 103 -10.52 0.80 6.21
C LEU A 103 -9.87 1.73 5.20
N SER A 104 -10.50 2.87 4.93
CA SER A 104 -9.88 3.94 4.14
C SER A 104 -9.21 4.95 5.06
N ARG A 105 -7.93 5.22 4.83
CA ARG A 105 -7.10 6.12 5.65
C ARG A 105 -6.77 7.37 4.86
N PHE A 106 -7.04 8.53 5.43
CA PHE A 106 -6.90 9.81 4.78
C PHE A 106 -5.69 10.57 5.29
N CYS A 107 -5.03 11.27 4.38
CA CYS A 107 -4.16 12.41 4.69
C CYS A 107 -4.97 13.49 5.42
N THR A 108 -4.31 14.31 6.23
CA THR A 108 -4.94 15.42 6.98
C THR A 108 -4.79 16.78 6.31
N GLU A 109 -3.99 16.87 5.24
CA GLU A 109 -3.83 18.09 4.45
C GLU A 109 -4.30 17.90 2.99
N PRO A 110 -4.89 18.94 2.37
CA PRO A 110 -5.28 18.93 0.96
C PRO A 110 -4.12 18.55 0.04
N TYR A 111 -4.36 17.60 -0.85
CA TYR A 111 -3.36 17.11 -1.78
C TYR A 111 -2.98 18.16 -2.82
N GLN A 112 -1.69 18.29 -3.06
CA GLN A 112 -1.13 18.98 -4.22
C GLN A 112 -0.17 18.03 -4.95
N GLU A 113 -0.02 18.20 -6.27
CA GLU A 113 0.97 17.43 -7.02
C GLU A 113 2.38 17.69 -6.48
N PRO A 114 3.26 16.67 -6.43
CA PRO A 114 4.57 16.80 -5.83
C PRO A 114 5.45 17.77 -6.62
N SER A 115 6.02 18.75 -5.92
CA SER A 115 6.93 19.78 -6.40
C SER A 115 8.09 19.90 -5.41
N GLN A 116 9.21 20.50 -5.81
CA GLN A 116 10.35 20.68 -4.90
C GLN A 116 9.99 21.39 -3.59
N LYS A 117 8.93 22.21 -3.61
CA LYS A 117 8.47 22.99 -2.47
C LYS A 117 7.63 22.19 -1.46
N ASN A 118 7.06 21.05 -1.85
CA ASN A 118 6.11 20.30 -1.00
C ASN A 118 6.54 18.84 -0.74
N LEU A 119 7.70 18.38 -1.21
CA LEU A 119 8.16 16.99 -0.96
C LEU A 119 8.26 16.64 0.53
N SER A 120 8.57 17.63 1.38
CA SER A 120 8.64 17.49 2.84
C SER A 120 7.29 17.57 3.55
N HIS A 121 6.20 17.93 2.85
CA HIS A 121 4.86 18.07 3.42
C HIS A 121 4.20 16.68 3.53
N VAL A 122 4.63 15.92 4.53
CA VAL A 122 4.24 14.52 4.72
C VAL A 122 2.73 14.32 4.90
N PHE A 123 2.02 15.23 5.56
CA PHE A 123 0.58 15.11 5.87
C PHE A 123 -0.34 15.18 4.66
N MET A 124 0.13 15.69 3.51
CA MET A 124 -0.63 15.63 2.25
C MET A 124 -0.23 14.41 1.40
N HIS A 125 0.96 13.85 1.61
CA HIS A 125 1.52 12.82 0.74
C HIS A 125 1.49 11.40 1.33
N LEU A 126 1.48 11.24 2.65
CA LEU A 126 1.54 9.96 3.35
C LEU A 126 0.25 9.75 4.15
N THR A 127 -0.41 8.62 3.92
CA THR A 127 -1.71 8.27 4.54
C THR A 127 -1.57 7.45 5.82
N ASN A 128 -0.34 7.25 6.29
CA ASN A 128 -0.03 6.48 7.49
C ASN A 128 -0.74 7.09 8.71
N TYR A 129 -1.51 6.27 9.43
CA TYR A 129 -2.24 6.72 10.62
C TYR A 129 -1.31 7.25 11.71
N SER A 130 -0.26 6.50 12.02
CA SER A 130 0.81 6.86 12.96
C SER A 130 1.40 8.24 12.71
N LEU A 131 1.47 8.66 11.45
CA LEU A 131 1.92 10.00 11.08
C LEU A 131 0.77 11.00 11.26
N ASN A 132 -0.36 10.75 10.61
CA ASN A 132 -1.47 11.71 10.55
C ASN A 132 -2.13 11.98 11.90
N VAL A 133 -2.11 11.04 12.85
CA VAL A 133 -2.69 11.25 14.19
C VAL A 133 -2.02 12.39 14.96
N HIS A 134 -0.77 12.72 14.62
CA HIS A 134 -0.03 13.84 15.22
C HIS A 134 -0.29 15.18 14.51
N SER A 135 -1.05 15.18 13.41
CA SER A 135 -1.44 16.40 12.72
C SER A 135 -2.55 17.12 13.50
N GLY A 136 -2.46 18.44 13.64
CA GLY A 136 -3.53 19.25 14.24
C GLY A 136 -4.85 19.20 13.46
N ASN A 137 -4.83 18.72 12.22
CA ASN A 137 -6.00 18.54 11.35
C ASN A 137 -6.59 17.12 11.39
N PHE A 138 -6.09 16.24 12.27
CA PHE A 138 -6.63 14.88 12.38
C PHE A 138 -8.01 14.89 13.03
N VAL A 139 -9.00 14.35 12.32
CA VAL A 139 -10.37 14.30 12.81
C VAL A 139 -10.69 12.88 13.26
N HIS A 140 -10.76 12.71 14.58
CA HIS A 140 -11.36 11.53 15.20
C HIS A 140 -12.89 11.63 15.05
N SER A 141 -13.48 10.61 14.45
CA SER A 141 -14.93 10.49 14.32
C SER A 141 -15.33 9.06 14.58
N ASP A 142 -16.38 8.87 15.36
CA ASP A 142 -17.02 7.57 15.54
C ASP A 142 -17.95 7.21 14.36
N SER A 143 -18.16 8.15 13.43
CA SER A 143 -18.95 7.90 12.24
C SER A 143 -18.15 7.09 11.20
N CYS A 144 -18.84 6.24 10.45
CA CYS A 144 -18.22 5.44 9.38
C CYS A 144 -17.81 6.26 8.14
N SER A 145 -18.35 7.47 7.98
CA SER A 145 -18.26 8.25 6.75
C SER A 145 -17.52 9.58 6.86
N THR A 146 -17.20 10.03 8.07
CA THR A 146 -16.48 11.28 8.31
C THR A 146 -15.17 11.03 9.07
N GLY A 147 -14.34 12.05 9.18
CA GLY A 147 -13.03 11.94 9.82
C GLY A 147 -11.92 11.41 8.90
N SER A 148 -10.74 11.21 9.50
CA SER A 148 -9.51 10.79 8.81
C SER A 148 -9.41 9.25 8.63
N LYS A 149 -10.39 8.51 9.15
CA LYS A 149 -10.59 7.08 8.97
C LYS A 149 -12.05 6.85 8.58
N ARG A 150 -12.29 6.14 7.48
CA ARG A 150 -13.65 5.88 6.97
C ARG A 150 -13.78 4.42 6.53
N THR A 151 -14.99 3.88 6.55
CA THR A 151 -15.26 2.55 6.00
C THR A 151 -15.06 2.55 4.49
N PHE A 152 -14.69 1.40 3.94
CA PHE A 152 -14.47 1.28 2.50
C PHE A 152 -15.78 1.44 1.72
N SER A 153 -16.88 0.85 2.20
CA SER A 153 -18.24 1.07 1.67
C SER A 153 -18.62 2.55 1.61
N SER A 154 -18.32 3.34 2.65
CA SER A 154 -18.60 4.78 2.62
C SER A 154 -17.81 5.50 1.54
N VAL A 155 -16.55 5.11 1.32
CA VAL A 155 -15.72 5.64 0.23
C VAL A 155 -16.29 5.24 -1.13
N LEU A 156 -16.67 3.98 -1.32
CA LEU A 156 -17.30 3.52 -2.56
C LEU A 156 -18.60 4.27 -2.87
N TYR A 157 -19.45 4.51 -1.88
CA TYR A 157 -20.67 5.30 -2.04
C TYR A 157 -20.36 6.73 -2.54
N ARG A 158 -19.35 7.37 -1.95
CA ARG A 158 -18.91 8.73 -2.36
C ARG A 158 -18.26 8.76 -3.74
N LEU A 159 -17.62 7.68 -4.17
CA LEU A 159 -17.08 7.53 -5.52
C LEU A 159 -18.19 7.29 -6.54
N ALA A 160 -19.19 6.48 -6.19
CA ALA A 160 -20.37 6.23 -7.03
C ALA A 160 -21.12 7.54 -7.30
N SER A 161 -21.30 8.38 -6.28
CA SER A 161 -21.95 9.70 -6.43
C SER A 161 -21.16 10.66 -7.32
N LYS A 162 -19.88 10.38 -7.59
CA LYS A 162 -19.02 11.13 -8.53
C LYS A 162 -18.92 10.47 -9.91
N GLY A 163 -19.72 9.44 -10.20
CA GLY A 163 -19.74 8.75 -11.49
C GLY A 163 -18.65 7.69 -11.68
N VAL A 164 -17.96 7.26 -10.62
CA VAL A 164 -16.98 6.16 -10.70
C VAL A 164 -17.71 4.81 -10.78
N ASP A 165 -17.29 3.95 -11.71
CA ASP A 165 -17.80 2.58 -11.80
C ASP A 165 -17.25 1.70 -10.66
N ILE A 166 -18.07 1.55 -9.63
CA ILE A 166 -17.73 0.76 -8.44
C ILE A 166 -17.61 -0.74 -8.74
N LYS A 167 -18.39 -1.26 -9.69
CA LYS A 167 -18.31 -2.69 -10.08
C LYS A 167 -16.95 -2.96 -10.69
N LYS A 168 -16.47 -2.07 -11.57
CA LYS A 168 -15.13 -2.14 -12.12
C LYS A 168 -14.06 -2.02 -11.05
N VAL A 169 -14.16 -1.05 -10.13
CA VAL A 169 -13.19 -0.90 -9.01
C VAL A 169 -13.08 -2.19 -8.20
N TRP A 170 -14.21 -2.81 -7.84
CA TRP A 170 -14.23 -4.05 -7.08
C TRP A 170 -13.67 -5.23 -7.86
N SER A 171 -14.00 -5.36 -9.15
CA SER A 171 -13.43 -6.37 -10.05
C SER A 171 -11.91 -6.25 -10.16
N ASP A 172 -11.40 -5.02 -10.31
CA ASP A 172 -9.97 -4.76 -10.41
C ASP A 172 -9.27 -5.07 -9.06
N ILE A 173 -9.90 -4.80 -7.92
CA ILE A 173 -9.41 -5.16 -6.59
C ILE A 173 -9.30 -6.68 -6.45
N ILE A 174 -10.35 -7.42 -6.80
CA ILE A 174 -10.35 -8.89 -6.74
C ILE A 174 -9.20 -9.45 -7.58
N ALA A 175 -9.04 -8.97 -8.81
CA ALA A 175 -7.97 -9.41 -9.70
C ALA A 175 -6.58 -9.10 -9.13
N LEU A 176 -6.41 -7.94 -8.51
CA LEU A 176 -5.17 -7.52 -7.86
C LEU A 176 -4.83 -8.46 -6.69
N VAL A 177 -5.80 -8.78 -5.83
CA VAL A 177 -5.61 -9.69 -4.70
C VAL A 177 -5.24 -11.09 -5.19
N ILE A 178 -5.99 -11.65 -6.14
CA ILE A 178 -5.75 -13.00 -6.68
C ILE A 178 -4.34 -13.10 -7.26
N LYS A 179 -3.94 -12.16 -8.13
CA LYS A 179 -2.60 -12.14 -8.73
C LYS A 179 -1.50 -12.03 -7.67
N THR A 180 -1.72 -11.20 -6.65
CA THR A 180 -0.76 -11.05 -5.54
C THR A 180 -0.60 -12.36 -4.77
N VAL A 181 -1.71 -13.02 -4.41
CA VAL A 181 -1.66 -14.29 -3.67
C VAL A 181 -1.01 -15.38 -4.52
N ILE A 182 -1.41 -15.53 -5.79
CA ILE A 182 -0.82 -16.53 -6.71
C ILE A 182 0.70 -16.36 -6.81
N ALA A 183 1.19 -15.12 -6.90
CA ALA A 183 2.63 -14.85 -6.94
C ALA A 183 3.36 -15.31 -5.67
N LEU A 184 2.66 -15.36 -4.52
CA LEU A 184 3.21 -15.81 -3.23
C LEU A 184 3.04 -17.31 -2.98
N VAL A 185 2.12 -17.99 -3.68
CA VAL A 185 1.82 -19.41 -3.45
C VAL A 185 3.06 -20.32 -3.47
N PRO A 186 3.99 -20.23 -4.44
CA PRO A 186 5.14 -21.13 -4.48
C PRO A 186 6.00 -21.04 -3.20
N GLU A 187 6.21 -19.82 -2.72
CA GLU A 187 7.02 -19.56 -1.54
C GLU A 187 6.30 -19.97 -0.26
N LEU A 188 5.00 -19.68 -0.14
CA LEU A 188 4.18 -20.14 0.97
C LEU A 188 4.12 -21.68 1.06
N LYS A 189 4.10 -22.38 -0.08
CA LYS A 189 4.14 -23.85 -0.12
C LYS A 189 5.47 -24.40 0.40
N VAL A 190 6.60 -23.76 0.08
CA VAL A 190 7.92 -24.17 0.60
C VAL A 190 7.95 -24.10 2.12
N TYR A 191 7.49 -23.00 2.71
CA TYR A 191 7.40 -22.86 4.16
C TYR A 191 6.44 -23.89 4.79
N TYR A 192 5.26 -24.07 4.19
CA TYR A 192 4.26 -25.03 4.66
C TYR A 192 4.81 -26.48 4.70
N GLN A 193 5.55 -26.88 3.66
CA GLN A 193 6.15 -28.22 3.56
C GLN A 193 7.38 -28.39 4.47
N ALA A 194 8.12 -27.31 4.76
CA ALA A 194 9.23 -27.35 5.70
C ALA A 194 8.73 -27.57 7.15
N ASP A 195 7.60 -26.96 7.51
CA ASP A 195 7.05 -27.01 8.87
C ASP A 195 6.14 -28.22 9.14
N ILE A 196 5.56 -28.83 8.10
CA ILE A 196 4.63 -29.97 8.23
C ILE A 196 5.23 -31.24 7.59
N PRO A 197 5.64 -32.24 8.39
CA PRO A 197 6.17 -33.49 7.87
C PRO A 197 5.16 -34.26 7.00
N LEU A 198 5.65 -34.86 5.92
CA LEU A 198 4.89 -35.75 5.04
C LEU A 198 4.14 -36.83 5.84
N GLY A 199 2.83 -36.96 5.61
CA GLY A 199 2.01 -38.05 6.15
C GLY A 199 1.48 -37.86 7.59
N LYS A 200 1.78 -36.74 8.26
CA LYS A 200 1.08 -36.36 9.50
C LYS A 200 -0.07 -35.41 9.17
N PRO A 201 -1.23 -35.49 9.86
CA PRO A 201 -2.22 -34.44 9.75
C PRO A 201 -1.53 -33.14 10.15
N GLY A 202 -1.45 -32.21 9.20
CA GLY A 202 -0.97 -30.86 9.48
C GLY A 202 -1.76 -30.25 10.64
N PRO A 203 -1.26 -29.17 11.26
CA PRO A 203 -1.93 -28.56 12.38
C PRO A 203 -3.39 -28.25 12.02
N THR A 204 -4.33 -28.58 12.91
CA THR A 204 -5.77 -28.34 12.75
C THR A 204 -6.14 -26.85 12.79
N CYS A 205 -5.15 -25.97 12.98
CA CYS A 205 -5.32 -24.53 12.86
C CYS A 205 -5.15 -24.10 11.41
N PHE A 206 -6.21 -23.52 10.86
CA PHE A 206 -6.20 -22.79 9.61
C PHE A 206 -5.17 -21.66 9.70
N GLN A 207 -4.23 -21.59 8.75
CA GLN A 207 -3.24 -20.52 8.75
C GLN A 207 -3.88 -19.26 8.18
N VAL A 208 -4.45 -18.44 9.07
CA VAL A 208 -5.02 -17.14 8.72
C VAL A 208 -3.88 -16.20 8.32
N TYR A 209 -3.58 -16.12 7.03
CA TYR A 209 -2.80 -14.99 6.53
C TYR A 209 -3.73 -13.79 6.40
N LEU A 210 -3.88 -13.01 7.48
CA LEU A 210 -4.46 -11.67 7.38
C LEU A 210 -3.45 -10.75 6.70
N CYS A 211 -3.51 -10.71 5.36
CA CYS A 211 -2.74 -9.74 4.62
C CYS A 211 -3.54 -8.44 4.51
N SER A 212 -2.97 -7.39 5.08
CA SER A 212 -3.45 -6.02 4.96
C SER A 212 -2.95 -5.47 3.62
N ILE A 213 -3.75 -5.59 2.55
CA ILE A 213 -3.39 -5.04 1.25
C ILE A 213 -3.81 -3.57 1.22
N SER A 214 -2.84 -2.70 0.93
CA SER A 214 -3.10 -1.27 0.77
C SER A 214 -3.11 -0.90 -0.70
N VAL A 215 -4.24 -0.38 -1.18
CA VAL A 215 -4.44 -0.01 -2.58
C VAL A 215 -4.57 1.50 -2.69
N MET A 216 -3.98 2.06 -3.75
CA MET A 216 -4.22 3.45 -4.12
C MET A 216 -4.84 3.53 -5.50
N LEU A 217 -5.94 4.28 -5.58
CA LEU A 217 -6.69 4.49 -6.82
C LEU A 217 -6.02 5.61 -7.61
N ARG A 218 -5.76 5.41 -8.91
CA ARG A 218 -5.40 6.44 -9.87
C ARG A 218 -6.58 6.62 -10.82
N ASN A 219 -6.80 7.82 -11.36
CA ASN A 219 -7.74 8.00 -12.46
C ASN A 219 -7.39 6.99 -13.58
N GLN A 220 -8.34 6.09 -13.86
CA GLN A 220 -8.31 4.99 -14.84
C GLN A 220 -7.55 3.68 -14.47
N TYR A 221 -6.80 3.57 -13.35
CA TYR A 221 -6.09 2.32 -13.00
C TYR A 221 -5.89 2.11 -11.48
N LEU A 222 -5.91 0.84 -11.03
CA LEU A 222 -5.43 0.45 -9.69
C LEU A 222 -3.91 0.23 -9.70
N LYS A 223 -3.21 0.72 -8.68
CA LYS A 223 -1.84 0.30 -8.39
C LYS A 223 -1.78 -0.25 -6.96
N ASN A 224 -1.15 -1.42 -6.81
CA ASN A 224 -0.74 -1.92 -5.50
C ASN A 224 0.28 -0.94 -4.91
N VAL A 225 0.02 -0.44 -3.71
CA VAL A 225 0.99 0.38 -2.97
C VAL A 225 1.38 -0.41 -1.74
N LEU A 226 2.51 -1.12 -1.84
CA LEU A 226 3.15 -1.75 -0.69
C LEU A 226 3.59 -0.63 0.25
N TRP A 227 2.78 -0.32 1.25
CA TRP A 227 3.26 0.41 2.42
C TRP A 227 4.02 -0.61 3.26
N GLN A 228 5.33 -0.42 3.41
CA GLN A 228 6.08 -1.12 4.45
C GLN A 228 5.41 -0.79 5.79
N TYR A 229 5.02 -1.84 6.52
CA TYR A 229 4.38 -1.75 7.83
C TYR A 229 5.40 -1.54 8.93
#